data_AF-A0A661VSR7-F1
#
_entry.id   AF-A0A661VSR7-F1
#
_cell.length_a   1.000
_cell.length_b   1.000
_cell.length_c   1.000
_cell.angle_alpha   90.00
_cell.angle_beta   90.00
_cell.angle_gamma   90.00
#
_symmetry.space_group_name_H-M   'P 1'
#
loop_
_entity.id
_entity.type
_entity.pdbx_description
1 polymer ?
#
loop_
_entity_poly.entity_id
_entity_poly.type
_entity_poly.pdbx_seq_one_letter_code
_entity_poly.pdbx_strand_id
1 'polypeptide(L)' 'MTTTIALAGKGGTGKTTIAALLIRYLMEERSGSILAIDADPSSNLNL' A
#
# COMPACT_ATOMS: atom_id res chain seq x y z
N MET A 1 17.31 -6.53 -5.62
CA MET A 1 16.22 -7.52 -5.57
C MET A 1 15.01 -6.82 -4.99
N THR A 2 13.85 -6.88 -5.65
CA THR A 2 12.63 -6.17 -5.23
C THR A 2 11.79 -7.03 -4.31
N THR A 3 11.28 -6.45 -3.22
CA THR A 3 10.35 -7.12 -2.30
C THR A 3 8.92 -6.73 -2.65
N THR A 4 8.04 -7.71 -2.87
CA THR A 4 6.62 -7.48 -3.15
C THR A 4 5.79 -7.78 -1.91
N ILE A 5 4.90 -6.85 -1.55
CA ILE A 5 3.97 -6.98 -0.42
C ILE A 5 2.54 -6.91 -0.97
N ALA A 6 1.73 -7.94 -0.70
CA ALA A 6 0.34 -7.99 -1.12
C ALA A 6 -0.60 -7.99 0.10
N LEU A 7 -1.62 -7.13 0.09
CA LEU A 7 -2.61 -7.02 1.15
C LEU A 7 -3.93 -7.64 0.69
N ALA A 8 -4.32 -8.75 1.33
CA ALA A 8 -5.55 -9.49 1.02
C ALA A 8 -6.51 -9.53 2.21
N GLY A 9 -7.82 -9.69 1.93
CA GLY A 9 -8.86 -9.71 2.94
C GLY A 9 -10.22 -9.24 2.41
N LYS A 10 -11.30 -9.51 3.17
CA LYS A 10 -12.68 -9.14 2.82
C LYS A 10 -12.82 -7.62 2.59
N GLY A 11 -13.86 -7.20 1.86
CA GLY A 11 -14.21 -5.78 1.72
C GLY A 11 -14.44 -5.11 3.09
N GLY A 12 -13.96 -3.87 3.27
CA GLY A 12 -14.14 -3.10 4.50
C GLY A 12 -13.21 -3.44 5.67
N THR A 13 -12.22 -4.34 5.51
CA THR A 13 -11.29 -4.72 6.60
C THR A 13 -10.10 -3.76 6.78
N GLY A 14 -10.10 -2.58 6.15
CA GLY A 14 -9.04 -1.58 6.32
C GLY A 14 -7.75 -1.81 5.52
N LYS A 15 -7.77 -2.67 4.48
CA LYS A 15 -6.58 -2.97 3.66
C LYS A 15 -5.93 -1.71 3.08
N THR A 16 -6.71 -0.82 2.49
CA THR A 16 -6.21 0.43 1.91
C THR A 16 -5.59 1.34 2.96
N THR A 17 -6.18 1.41 4.15
CA THR A 17 -5.62 2.17 5.28
C THR A 17 -4.24 1.64 5.68
N ILE A 18 -4.10 0.32 5.81
CA ILE A 18 -2.81 -0.30 6.11
C ILE A 18 -1.82 -0.09 4.96
N ALA A 19 -2.26 -0.17 3.70
CA ALA A 19 -1.43 0.10 2.53
C ALA A 19 -0.82 1.52 2.59
N ALA A 20 -1.65 2.53 2.85
CA ALA A 20 -1.22 3.92 2.95
C ALA A 20 -0.22 4.13 4.11
N LEU A 21 -0.49 3.56 5.29
CA LEU A 21 0.42 3.64 6.44
C LEU A 21 1.75 2.94 6.17
N LEU A 22 1.72 1.79 5.50
CA LEU A 22 2.92 1.04 5.14
C LEU A 22 3.77 1.80 4.11
N ILE A 23 3.14 2.37 3.08
CA ILE A 23 3.83 3.19 2.08
C ILE A 23 4.50 4.37 2.76
N ARG A 24 3.76 5.11 3.61
CA ARG A 24 4.31 6.24 4.37
C ARG A 24 5.50 5.82 5.23
N TYR A 25 5.38 4.73 5.98
CA TYR A 25 6.47 4.20 6.80
C TYR A 25 7.70 3.84 5.95
N LEU A 26 7.51 3.19 4.80
CA LEU A 26 8.61 2.83 3.90
C LEU A 26 9.27 4.07 3.27
N MET A 27 8.51 5.12 2.98
CA MET A 27 9.05 6.40 2.50
C MET A 27 9.89 7.11 3.57
N GLU A 28 9.47 7.04 4.84
CA GLU A 28 10.17 7.68 5.96
C GLU A 28 11.44 6.92 6.36
N GLU A 29 11.40 5.57 6.39
CA GLU A 29 12.48 4.75 6.95
C GLU A 29 13.45 4.18 5.91
N ARG A 30 13.09 4.14 4.63
CA ARG A 30 13.92 3.52 3.59
C ARG A 30 14.11 4.42 2.36
N SER A 31 15.34 4.52 1.91
CA SER A 31 15.66 5.12 0.61
C SER A 31 15.38 4.13 -0.52
N GLY A 32 14.61 4.55 -1.52
CA GLY A 32 14.29 3.74 -2.69
C GLY A 32 12.98 4.15 -3.36
N SER A 33 12.69 3.53 -4.50
CA SER A 33 11.42 3.73 -5.20
C SER A 33 10.36 2.75 -4.69
N ILE A 34 9.17 3.25 -4.41
CA ILE A 34 7.99 2.45 -4.06
C ILE A 34 7.04 2.48 -5.25
N LEU A 35 6.60 1.30 -5.70
CA LEU A 35 5.51 1.15 -6.65
C LEU A 35 4.26 0.71 -5.88
N ALA A 36 3.29 1.60 -5.75
CA ALA A 36 2.00 1.31 -5.13
C ALA A 36 0.96 0.97 -6.22
N ILE A 37 0.20 -0.11 -6.01
CA ILE A 37 -0.85 -0.57 -6.93
C ILE A 37 -2.14 -0.72 -6.11
N ASP A 38 -3.18 0.05 -6.45
CA ASP A 38 -4.53 -0.13 -5.92
C ASP A 38 -5.29 -1.08 -6.85
N ALA A 39 -5.71 -2.23 -6.30
CA ALA A 39 -6.49 -3.22 -7.03
C ALA A 39 -8.00 -3.07 -6.77
N ASP A 40 -8.41 -2.09 -5.96
CA ASP A 40 -9.82 -1.77 -5.74
C ASP A 40 -10.36 -0.95 -6.93
N PRO A 41 -11.54 -1.31 -7.49
CA PRO A 41 -12.16 -0.53 -8.57
C PRO A 41 -12.51 0.90 -8.15
N SER A 42 -12.68 1.16 -6.84
CA SER A 42 -12.74 2.50 -6.29
C SER A 42 -11.35 2.94 -5.87
N SER A 43 -10.78 3.95 -6.55
CA SER A 43 -9.46 4.50 -6.21
C SER A 43 -9.49 5.12 -4.82
N ASN A 44 -9.01 4.37 -3.83
CA ASN A 44 -8.99 4.78 -2.42
C ASN A 44 -7.58 5.12 -1.96
N LEU A 45 -6.56 4.82 -2.77
CA LEU A 45 -5.18 5.23 -2.55
C LEU A 45 -4.91 6.59 -3.22
N ASN A 46 -5.49 7.65 -2.66
CA ASN A 46 -5.13 9.03 -3.01
C ASN A 46 -4.03 9.49 -2.05
N LEU A 47 -2.76 9.27 -2.43
CA LEU A 47 -1.58 9.66 -1.66
C LEU A 47 -1.10 11.06 -2.04
#